data_AF-A0A0V1AHE7-F1
#
_entry.id   AF-A0A0V1AHE7-F1
#
_cell.length_a   1.000
_cell.length_b   1.000
_cell.length_c   1.000
_cell.angle_alpha   90.00
_cell.angle_beta   90.00
_cell.angle_gamma   90.00
#
_symmetry.space_group_name_H-M   'P 1'
#
loop_
_entity.id
_entity.type
_entity.pdbx_description
1 polymer ?
#
loop_
_entity_poly.entity_id
_entity_poly.type
_entity_poly.pdbx_seq_one_letter_code
_entity_poly.pdbx_strand_id
1 'polypeptide(L)'
;LYVDDGLLCCSNLTVLKELVKKLDAEFEITVGDPSNFVGLEIYRDRSKRTIAIGQKNYIRRSVATPGDPSIKLPKDMAPSSDDERNQMQLIPYRAA
;
A
#
# COMPACT_ATOMS: atom_id res chain seq x y z
N LEU A 1 -12.99 3.36 -9.71
CA LEU A 1 -12.92 4.79 -9.36
C LEU A 1 -12.79 4.87 -7.86
N TYR A 2 -11.71 5.47 -7.36
CA TYR A 2 -11.52 5.71 -5.95
C TYR A 2 -11.32 7.22 -5.78
N VAL A 3 -12.34 7.90 -5.26
CA VAL A 3 -12.37 9.37 -5.23
C VAL A 3 -12.06 9.90 -6.64
N ASP A 4 -11.01 10.69 -6.79
CA ASP A 4 -10.60 11.32 -8.04
C ASP A 4 -9.70 10.41 -8.90
N ASP A 5 -9.25 9.27 -8.36
CA ASP A 5 -8.36 8.34 -9.06
C ASP A 5 -9.14 7.25 -9.84
N GLY A 6 -8.87 7.17 -11.14
CA GLY A 6 -9.43 6.17 -12.05
C GLY A 6 -8.37 5.19 -12.57
N LEU A 7 -8.72 3.90 -12.65
CA LEU A 7 -7.94 2.89 -13.36
C LEU A 7 -8.77 2.34 -14.54
N LEU A 8 -8.23 2.47 -15.75
CA LEU A 8 -8.88 2.01 -16.97
C LEU A 8 -8.18 0.77 -17.53
N CYS A 9 -8.97 -0.24 -17.94
CA CYS A 9 -8.47 -1.46 -18.56
C CYS A 9 -9.25 -1.72 -19.86
N CYS A 10 -8.54 -1.97 -20.96
CA CYS A 10 -9.13 -2.30 -22.24
C CYS A 10 -8.23 -3.27 -23.02
N SER A 11 -8.84 -4.16 -23.80
CA SER A 11 -8.15 -5.03 -24.75
C SER A 11 -7.76 -4.30 -26.05
N ASN A 12 -8.45 -3.20 -26.37
CA ASN A 12 -8.21 -2.39 -27.57
C ASN A 12 -7.68 -1.00 -27.18
N LEU A 13 -6.44 -0.71 -27.59
CA LEU A 13 -5.78 0.54 -27.26
C LEU A 13 -6.44 1.77 -27.92
N THR A 14 -7.04 1.60 -29.11
CA THR A 14 -7.73 2.69 -29.81
C THR A 14 -8.96 3.13 -29.04
N VAL A 15 -9.78 2.17 -28.61
CA VAL A 15 -10.98 2.44 -27.80
C VAL A 15 -10.60 3.09 -26.47
N LEU A 16 -9.52 2.63 -25.83
CA LEU A 16 -9.01 3.24 -24.60
C LEU A 16 -8.61 4.71 -24.80
N LYS A 17 -7.91 5.02 -25.90
CA LYS A 17 -7.49 6.39 -26.22
C LYS A 17 -8.68 7.30 -26.51
N GLU A 18 -9.69 6.80 -27.22
CA GLU A 18 -10.93 7.55 -27.46
C GLU A 18 -11.68 7.84 -26.17
N LEU A 19 -11.75 6.87 -25.25
CA LEU A 19 -12.35 7.07 -23.93
C LEU A 19 -11.60 8.12 -23.13
N VAL A 20 -10.26 8.03 -23.06
CA VAL A 20 -9.42 9.03 -22.38
C VAL A 20 -9.65 10.42 -22.97
N LYS A 21 -9.71 10.55 -24.30
CA LYS A 21 -9.97 11.83 -24.96
C LYS A 21 -11.34 12.42 -24.61
N LYS A 22 -12.37 11.57 -24.49
CA LYS A 22 -13.70 12.02 -24.06
C LYS A 22 -13.71 12.48 -22.61
N LEU A 23 -12.99 11.78 -21.74
CA LEU A 23 -12.88 12.17 -20.33
C LEU A 23 -12.12 13.50 -20.20
N ASP A 24 -11.03 13.68 -20.94
CA ASP A 24 -10.22 14.91 -20.96
C ASP A 24 -10.99 16.13 -21.52
N ALA A 25 -12.00 15.90 -22.35
CA ALA A 25 -12.86 16.98 -22.87
C ALA A 25 -13.88 17.49 -21.84
N GLU A 26 -14.30 16.63 -20.90
CA GLU A 26 -15.36 16.93 -19.93
C GLU A 26 -14.80 17.20 -18.53
N PHE A 27 -13.59 16.72 -18.24
CA PHE A 27 -12.96 16.75 -16.92
C PHE A 27 -11.48 17.08 -17.04
N GLU A 28 -10.94 17.78 -16.05
CA GLU A 28 -9.50 17.96 -15.90
C GLU A 28 -8.88 16.65 -15.39
N ILE A 29 -8.30 15.85 -16.30
CA ILE A 29 -7.69 14.56 -15.95
C ILE A 29 -6.19 14.58 -16.21
N THR A 30 -5.44 13.83 -15.41
CA THR A 30 -4.03 13.52 -15.68
C THR A 30 -3.87 12.02 -15.85
N VAL A 31 -3.27 11.59 -16.95
CA VAL A 31 -2.99 10.17 -17.21
C VAL A 31 -1.59 9.83 -16.70
N GLY A 32 -1.52 8.90 -15.75
CA GLY A 32 -0.28 8.46 -15.11
C GLY A 32 0.08 7.00 -15.37
N ASP A 33 1.18 6.57 -14.76
CA ASP A 33 1.62 5.18 -14.75
C ASP A 33 0.64 4.31 -13.93
N PRO A 34 0.02 3.26 -14.52
CA PRO A 34 -0.89 2.38 -13.81
C PRO A 34 -0.20 1.35 -12.90
N SER A 35 1.14 1.36 -12.76
CA SER A 35 1.85 0.42 -11.88
C SER A 35 1.53 0.58 -10.39
N ASN A 36 0.97 1.72 -9.96
CA ASN A 36 0.43 1.87 -8.62
C ASN A 36 -0.95 2.54 -8.67
N PHE A 37 -1.93 1.99 -7.96
CA PHE A 37 -3.26 2.55 -7.83
C PHE A 37 -3.75 2.43 -6.38
N VAL A 38 -3.91 3.57 -5.68
CA VAL A 38 -4.41 3.61 -4.29
C VAL A 38 -3.59 2.71 -3.35
N GLY A 39 -2.26 2.70 -3.51
CA GLY A 39 -1.36 1.86 -2.72
C GLY A 39 -1.33 0.38 -3.12
N LEU A 40 -2.06 -0.01 -4.17
CA LEU A 40 -1.96 -1.31 -4.82
C LEU A 40 -0.91 -1.25 -5.92
N GLU A 41 0.10 -2.10 -5.84
CA GLU A 41 1.09 -2.29 -6.89
C GLU A 41 0.56 -3.29 -7.91
N ILE A 42 0.57 -2.91 -9.19
CA ILE A 42 0.06 -3.73 -10.29
C ILE A 42 1.23 -4.27 -11.11
N TYR A 43 1.31 -5.60 -11.17
CA TYR A 43 2.33 -6.34 -11.90
C TYR A 43 1.69 -7.06 -13.07
N ARG A 44 2.16 -6.80 -14.29
CA ARG A 44 1.62 -7.41 -15.51
C ARG A 44 2.68 -8.19 -16.26
N ASP A 45 2.47 -9.50 -16.40
CA ASP A 45 3.29 -10.36 -17.26
C ASP A 45 2.49 -10.70 -18.53
N ARG A 46 2.88 -10.07 -19.65
CA ARG A 46 2.22 -10.27 -20.95
C ARG A 46 2.53 -11.64 -21.55
N SER A 47 3.70 -12.21 -21.26
CA SER A 47 4.11 -13.53 -21.77
C SER A 47 3.27 -14.63 -21.15
N LYS A 48 3.01 -14.54 -19.84
CA LYS A 48 2.17 -15.47 -19.08
C LYS A 48 0.69 -15.10 -19.08
N ARG A 49 0.34 -13.93 -19.64
CA ARG A 49 -1.01 -13.36 -19.62
C ARG A 49 -1.59 -13.22 -18.22
N THR A 50 -0.75 -12.87 -17.25
CA THR A 50 -1.17 -12.69 -15.85
C THR A 50 -1.09 -11.22 -15.43
N ILE A 51 -2.00 -10.86 -14.52
CA ILE A 51 -1.96 -9.62 -13.77
C ILE A 51 -1.99 -10.03 -12.30
N ALA A 52 -1.03 -9.54 -11.53
CA ALA A 52 -0.96 -9.71 -10.10
C ALA A 52 -1.02 -8.34 -9.41
N ILE A 53 -1.58 -8.32 -8.21
CA ILE A 53 -1.67 -7.12 -7.39
C ILE A 53 -0.95 -7.41 -6.07
N GLY A 54 -0.19 -6.43 -5.58
CA GLY A 54 0.53 -6.52 -4.32
C GLY A 54 0.48 -5.22 -3.53
N GLN A 55 0.93 -5.28 -2.28
CA GLN A 55 1.01 -4.13 -1.38
C GLN A 55 2.33 -4.16 -0.62
N LYS A 56 3.44 -4.46 -1.31
CA LYS A 56 4.75 -4.66 -0.68
C LYS A 56 5.20 -3.42 0.09
N ASN A 57 5.04 -2.24 -0.52
CA ASN A 57 5.38 -0.97 0.13
C ASN A 57 4.50 -0.64 1.33
N TYR A 58 3.20 -0.95 1.28
CA TYR A 58 2.31 -0.76 2.41
C TYR A 58 2.73 -1.65 3.59
N ILE A 59 2.92 -2.95 3.34
CA ILE A 59 3.38 -3.90 4.35
C ILE A 59 4.68 -3.41 4.97
N ARG A 60 5.69 -3.05 4.18
CA ARG A 60 6.97 -2.53 4.67
C ARG A 60 6.82 -1.34 5.61
N ARG A 61 5.86 -0.45 5.36
CA ARG A 61 5.58 0.71 6.23
C ARG A 61 4.80 0.31 7.49
N SER A 62 3.86 -0.61 7.39
CA SER A 62 3.05 -1.06 8.54
C SER A 62 3.81 -1.97 9.52
N VAL A 63 4.91 -2.62 9.12
CA VAL A 63 5.75 -3.40 10.06
C VAL A 63 6.70 -2.52 10.89
N ALA A 64 6.82 -1.22 10.58
CA ALA A 64 7.54 -0.30 11.45
C ALA A 64 6.66 -0.06 12.68
N THR A 65 7.08 -0.64 13.81
CA THR A 65 6.56 -0.50 15.18
C THR A 65 5.06 -0.18 15.28
N PRO A 66 4.19 -1.12 15.69
CA PRO A 66 2.79 -0.83 15.93
C PRO A 66 2.68 0.13 17.14
N GLY A 67 2.70 1.42 16.86
CA GLY A 67 2.79 2.48 17.86
C GLY A 67 2.65 3.83 17.18
N ASP A 68 2.21 4.82 17.94
CA ASP A 68 2.15 6.20 17.44
C ASP A 68 3.56 6.66 17.02
N PRO A 69 3.77 7.07 15.75
CA PRO A 69 5.07 7.54 15.26
C PRO A 69 5.64 8.73 16.04
N SER A 70 4.79 9.46 16.77
CA SER A 70 5.15 10.60 17.61
C SER A 70 5.68 10.17 18.98
N ILE A 71 5.43 8.92 19.39
CA ILE A 71 5.93 8.36 20.65
C ILE A 71 7.35 7.87 20.44
N LYS A 72 8.30 8.61 21.00
CA LYS A 72 9.67 8.12 21.17
C LYS A 72 9.68 7.20 22.39
N LEU A 73 9.91 5.91 22.18
CA LEU A 73 10.15 4.96 23.26
C LEU A 73 11.50 5.29 23.90
N PRO A 74 11.54 5.83 25.13
CA PRO A 74 12.77 6.12 25.83
C PRO A 74 13.34 4.82 26.43
N LYS A 75 14.66 4.80 26.67
CA LYS A 75 15.37 3.58 27.09
C LYS A 75 14.95 3.05 28.46
N ASP A 76 14.37 3.91 29.29
CA ASP A 76 13.80 3.59 30.60
C ASP A 76 12.46 2.82 30.52
N MET A 77 11.81 2.77 29.36
CA MET A 77 10.66 1.90 29.10
C MET A 77 11.07 0.47 28.72
N ALA A 78 12.37 0.20 28.54
CA ALA A 78 12.87 -1.16 28.33
C ALA A 78 12.97 -1.91 29.67
N PRO A 79 12.76 -3.24 29.70
CA PRO A 79 12.90 -4.02 30.91
C PRO A 79 14.34 -3.93 31.45
N SER A 80 14.44 -3.53 32.71
CA SER A 80 15.69 -3.25 33.40
C SER A 80 16.27 -4.52 34.04
N SER A 81 15.41 -5.47 34.43
CA SER A 81 15.79 -6.73 35.07
C SER A 81 15.53 -7.96 34.19
N ASP A 82 16.19 -9.08 34.53
CA ASP A 82 15.92 -10.37 33.88
C ASP A 82 14.52 -10.90 34.19
N ASP A 83 13.98 -10.60 35.37
CA ASP A 83 12.62 -10.99 35.75
C ASP A 83 11.57 -10.25 34.90
N GLU A 84 11.74 -8.95 34.69
CA GLU A 84 10.89 -8.17 33.78
C GLU A 84 10.97 -8.70 32.35
N ARG A 85 12.17 -9.03 31.86
CA ARG A 85 12.36 -9.64 30.53
C ARG A 85 11.61 -10.97 30.42
N ASN A 86 11.71 -11.83 31.43
CA ASN A 86 11.06 -13.14 31.44
C ASN A 86 9.52 -13.01 31.51
N GLN A 87 9.00 -12.05 32.27
CA GLN A 87 7.56 -11.78 32.34
C GLN A 87 7.01 -11.25 31.01
N MET A 88 7.72 -10.32 30.36
CA MET A 88 7.30 -9.76 29.08
C MET A 88 7.30 -10.82 27.96
N GLN A 89 8.18 -11.84 28.03
CA GLN A 89 8.17 -12.95 27.07
C GLN A 89 6.92 -13.83 27.14
N LEU A 90 6.22 -13.83 28.29
CA LEU A 90 5.01 -14.63 28.49
C LEU A 90 3.75 -13.97 27.91
N ILE A 91 3.80 -12.67 27.59
CA ILE A 91 2.67 -11.90 27.08
C ILE A 91 2.85 -11.72 25.57
N PRO A 92 2.06 -12.39 24.71
CA PRO A 92 2.14 -12.16 23.29
C PRO A 92 1.73 -10.72 22.98
N TYR A 93 2.44 -10.07 22.05
CA TYR A 93 2.28 -8.65 21.71
C TYR A 93 0.82 -8.20 21.45
N ARG A 94 -0.04 -9.09 20.94
CA ARG A 94 -1.46 -8.81 20.69
C ARG A 94 -2.32 -8.71 21.96
N ALA A 95 -1.82 -9.22 23.09
CA ALA A 95 -2.53 -9.31 24.37
C ALA A 95 -1.96 -8.35 25.44
N ALA A 96 -0.96 -7.53 25.07
CA ALA A 96 -0.39 -6.48 25.90
C ALA A 96 -1.14 -5.15 25.74
#